data_AF-A0A9E5I696-F1
#
_entry.id   AF-A0A9E5I696-F1
#
_cell.length_a   1.000
_cell.length_b   1.000
_cell.length_c   1.000
_cell.angle_alpha   90.00
_cell.angle_beta   90.00
_cell.angle_gamma   90.00
#
_symmetry.space_group_name_H-M   'P 1'
#
loop_
_entity.id
_entity.type
_entity.pdbx_description
1 polymer ?
#
loop_
_entity_poly.entity_id
_entity_poly.type
_entity_poly.pdbx_seq_one_letter_code
_entity_poly.pdbx_strand_id
1 'polypeptide(L)' 'KLTALEKEKLEGLMKTNSQLRKMIEMRRELHAIWGRSNATREQLLGQLRSWCNRAEETGPHSLKEFSLRLRRYSNPA' A
#
# COMPACT_ATOMS: atom_id res chain seq x y z
N LYS A 1 -17.05 15.82 3.83
CA LYS A 1 -15.84 16.54 4.30
C LYS A 1 -15.68 16.21 5.77
N LEU A 2 -14.59 15.55 6.17
CA LEU A 2 -14.33 15.20 7.58
C LEU A 2 -14.19 16.49 8.41
N THR A 3 -14.90 16.57 9.53
CA THR A 3 -14.90 17.69 10.46
C THR A 3 -13.54 17.79 11.18
N ALA A 4 -13.23 18.95 11.77
CA ALA A 4 -11.97 19.18 12.46
C ALA A 4 -11.73 18.18 13.61
N LEU A 5 -12.79 17.81 14.33
CA LEU A 5 -12.74 16.81 15.41
C LEU A 5 -12.41 15.40 14.88
N GLU A 6 -12.96 15.04 13.72
CA GLU A 6 -12.67 13.76 13.07
C GLU A 6 -11.24 13.71 12.53
N LYS A 7 -10.72 14.83 12.01
CA LYS A 7 -9.31 14.94 11.62
C LYS A 7 -8.36 14.82 12.80
N GLU A 8 -8.68 15.44 13.93
CA GLU A 8 -7.82 15.40 15.12
C GLU A 8 -7.84 14.01 15.78
N LYS A 9 -9.00 13.35 15.84
CA LYS A 9 -9.09 11.92 16.22
C LYS A 9 -8.33 11.03 15.25
N LEU A 10 -8.40 11.31 13.95
CA LEU A 10 -7.67 10.56 12.94
C LEU A 10 -6.15 10.76 13.09
N GLU A 11 -5.68 11.97 13.38
CA GLU A 11 -4.27 12.25 13.65
C GLU A 11 -3.79 11.60 14.96
N GLY A 12 -4.62 11.61 16.02
CA GLY A 12 -4.35 10.89 17.25
C GLY A 12 -4.25 9.38 17.02
N LEU A 13 -5.19 8.80 16.28
CA LEU A 13 -5.15 7.40 15.87
C LEU A 13 -3.95 7.11 14.95
N MET A 14 -3.58 8.01 14.04
CA MET A 14 -2.40 7.87 13.19
C MET A 14 -1.07 7.90 13.98
N LYS A 15 -1.00 8.66 15.08
CA LYS A 15 0.17 8.70 15.97
C LYS A 15 0.31 7.42 16.81
N THR A 16 -0.79 6.86 17.29
CA THR A 16 -0.77 5.61 18.08
C THR A 16 -0.68 4.36 17.21
N ASN A 17 -1.11 4.46 15.94
CA ASN A 17 -1.30 3.30 15.09
C ASN A 17 -0.18 3.18 14.04
N SER A 18 0.88 2.46 14.43
CA SER A 18 1.98 2.04 13.55
C SER A 18 1.49 1.37 12.26
N GLN A 19 0.30 0.75 12.29
CA GLN A 19 -0.33 0.13 11.12
C GLN A 19 -0.75 1.16 10.07
N LEU A 20 -1.25 2.32 10.48
CA LEU A 20 -1.63 3.42 9.59
C LEU A 20 -0.41 4.03 8.91
N ARG A 21 0.67 4.24 9.66
CA ARG A 21 1.96 4.69 9.10
C ARG A 21 2.48 3.70 8.05
N LYS A 22 2.45 2.40 8.37
CA LYS A 22 2.86 1.34 7.43
C LYS A 22 1.98 1.32 6.18
N MET A 23 0.67 1.51 6.32
CA MET A 23 -0.25 1.57 5.18
C MET A 23 0.02 2.76 4.27
N ILE A 24 0.32 3.94 4.83
CA ILE A 24 0.68 5.14 4.04
C ILE A 24 2.01 4.95 3.32
N GLU A 25 3.02 4.42 4.01
CA GLU A 25 4.33 4.08 3.42
C GLU A 25 4.19 3.12 2.24
N MET A 26 3.47 2.02 2.44
CA MET A 26 3.27 1.00 1.41
C MET A 26 2.46 1.54 0.23
N ARG A 27 1.47 2.42 0.46
CA ARG A 27 0.75 3.11 -0.63
C ARG A 27 1.67 4.04 -1.44
N ARG A 28 2.61 4.72 -0.79
CA ARG A 28 3.60 5.58 -1.48
C ARG A 28 4.56 4.75 -2.32
N GLU A 29 5.08 3.65 -1.78
CA GLU A 29 5.91 2.71 -2.56
C GLU A 29 5.16 2.23 -3.80
N LEU A 30 3.89 1.88 -3.63
CA LEU A 30 3.05 1.42 -4.72
C LEU A 30 2.84 2.48 -5.80
N HIS A 31 2.58 3.73 -5.41
CA HIS A 31 2.49 4.84 -6.37
C HIS A 31 3.82 5.06 -7.10
N ALA A 32 4.95 4.96 -6.38
CA ALA A 32 6.27 5.08 -7.00
C ALA A 32 6.53 3.99 -8.04
N ILE A 33 6.02 2.76 -7.84
CA ILE A 33 6.10 1.68 -8.83
C ILE A 33 5.41 2.09 -10.14
N TRP A 34 4.19 2.65 -10.08
CA TRP A 34 3.48 3.14 -11.27
C TRP A 34 4.02 4.45 -11.84
N GLY A 35 4.65 5.29 -11.02
CA GLY A 35 5.26 6.55 -11.45
C GLY A 35 6.56 6.39 -12.22
N ARG A 36 7.13 5.17 -12.31
CA ARG A 36 8.33 4.91 -13.11
C ARG A 36 7.98 4.82 -14.60
N SER A 37 7.97 5.97 -15.28
CA SER A 37 7.66 6.11 -16.71
C SER A 37 8.54 5.28 -17.65
N ASN A 38 9.74 4.88 -17.21
CA ASN A 38 10.71 4.11 -18.01
C ASN A 38 10.77 2.62 -17.65
N ALA A 39 9.92 2.12 -16.75
CA ALA A 39 9.93 0.71 -16.38
C ALA A 39 9.25 -0.15 -17.46
N THR A 40 9.88 -1.24 -17.88
CA THR A 40 9.21 -2.22 -18.74
C THR A 40 8.10 -2.93 -17.97
N ARG A 41 7.13 -3.51 -18.70
CA ARG A 41 6.02 -4.26 -18.09
C ARG A 41 6.50 -5.34 -17.13
N GLU A 42 7.57 -6.06 -17.48
CA GLU A 42 8.15 -7.11 -16.65
C GLU A 42 8.79 -6.56 -15.37
N GLN A 43 9.47 -5.41 -15.46
CA GLN A 43 10.02 -4.73 -14.29
C GLN A 43 8.92 -4.22 -13.35
N LEU A 44 7.87 -3.63 -13.90
CA LEU A 44 6.67 -3.22 -13.16
C LEU A 44 6.02 -4.39 -12.45
N LEU A 45 5.82 -5.52 -13.15
CA LEU A 45 5.26 -6.74 -12.55
C LEU A 45 6.18 -7.33 -11.47
N GLY A 46 7.49 -7.32 -11.68
CA GLY A 46 8.47 -7.76 -10.68
C GLY A 46 8.43 -6.92 -9.41
N GLN A 47 8.40 -5.59 -9.55
CA GLN A 47 8.30 -4.66 -8.43
C GLN A 47 6.95 -4.80 -7.71
N LEU A 48 5.85 -4.95 -8.44
CA LEU A 48 4.53 -5.13 -7.86
C LEU A 48 4.42 -6.45 -7.08
N ARG A 49 4.99 -7.54 -7.60
CA ARG A 49 5.08 -8.83 -6.88
C ARG A 49 5.90 -8.71 -5.60
N SER A 50 7.07 -8.07 -5.66
CA SER A 50 7.90 -7.83 -4.48
C SER A 50 7.18 -6.97 -3.44
N TRP A 51 6.45 -5.96 -3.88
CA TRP A 51 5.63 -5.12 -3.02
C TRP A 51 4.49 -5.91 -2.37
N CYS A 52 3.78 -6.77 -3.11
CA CYS A 52 2.74 -7.63 -2.53
C CYS A 52 3.31 -8.56 -1.45
N ASN A 53 4.46 -9.20 -1.69
CA ASN A 53 5.09 -10.05 -0.68
C ASN A 53 5.45 -9.26 0.59
N ARG A 54 6.08 -8.07 0.45
CA ARG A 54 6.39 -7.19 1.59
C ARG A 54 5.15 -6.75 2.36
N ALA A 55 4.06 -6.45 1.65
CA ALA A 55 2.77 -6.12 2.23
C ALA A 55 2.15 -7.28 3.01
N GLU A 56 2.29 -8.51 2.52
CA GLU A 56 1.82 -9.73 3.17
C GLU A 56 2.65 -10.08 4.42
N GLU A 57 3.97 -9.86 4.40
CA GLU A 57 4.85 -10.17 5.52
C GLU A 57 4.79 -9.13 6.64
N THR A 58 4.95 -7.84 6.29
CA THR A 58 5.13 -6.75 7.26
C THR A 58 3.86 -5.95 7.53
N GLY A 59 2.80 -6.20 6.75
CA GLY A 59 1.58 -5.40 6.78
C GLY A 59 0.59 -5.80 7.88
N PRO A 60 -0.22 -4.84 8.36
CA PRO A 60 -1.42 -5.15 9.14
C PRO A 60 -2.42 -5.95 8.29
N HIS A 61 -3.37 -6.66 8.92
CA HIS A 61 -4.34 -7.52 8.24
C HIS A 61 -5.03 -6.84 7.05
N SER A 62 -5.46 -5.58 7.20
CA SER A 62 -6.07 -4.81 6.12
C SER A 62 -5.13 -4.55 4.92
N LEU A 63 -3.82 -4.41 5.16
CA LEU A 63 -2.83 -4.27 4.09
C LEU A 63 -2.60 -5.61 3.38
N LYS A 64 -2.59 -6.73 4.11
CA LYS A 64 -2.47 -8.08 3.53
C LYS A 64 -3.66 -8.41 2.64
N GLU A 65 -4.88 -8.10 3.07
CA GLU A 65 -6.06 -8.27 2.23
C GLU A 65 -6.01 -7.41 0.97
N PHE A 66 -5.53 -6.17 1.10
CA PHE A 66 -5.37 -5.28 -0.04
C PHE A 66 -4.33 -5.79 -1.04
N SER A 67 -3.17 -6.27 -0.57
CA SER A 67 -2.14 -6.83 -1.45
C SER A 67 -2.59 -8.10 -2.15
N LEU A 68 -3.34 -8.98 -1.47
CA LEU A 68 -3.94 -10.17 -2.08
C LEU A 68 -4.91 -9.83 -3.21
N ARG A 69 -5.75 -8.80 -3.01
CA ARG A 69 -6.65 -8.30 -4.07
C ARG A 69 -5.85 -7.70 -5.23
N LEU A 70 -4.82 -6.91 -4.93
CA LEU A 70 -3.97 -6.30 -5.94
C LEU A 70 -3.24 -7.35 -6.79
N ARG A 71 -2.76 -8.43 -6.15
CA ARG A 71 -2.06 -9.53 -6.81
C ARG A 71 -2.91 -10.18 -7.90
N ARG A 72 -4.23 -10.30 -7.69
CA ARG A 72 -5.16 -10.81 -8.71
C ARG A 72 -5.19 -9.97 -9.98
N TYR A 73 -5.03 -8.65 -9.88
CA TYR A 73 -4.96 -7.77 -11.04
C TYR A 73 -3.58 -7.79 -11.72
N SER A 74 -2.53 -8.14 -10.98
CA SER A 74 -1.16 -8.21 -11.48
C SER A 74 -0.78 -9.54 -12.15
N ASN A 75 -1.59 -10.57 -11.93
CA ASN A 75 -1.42 -11.88 -12.56
C ASN A 75 -2.56 -12.07 -13.57
N PRO A 76 -2.46 -11.51 -14.79
CA PRO A 76 -3.37 -11.92 -15.84
C PRO A 76 -3.12 -13.41 -16.06
N ALA A 77 -4.19 -14.21 -15.96
CA ALA A 77 -4.19 -15.58 -16.47
C ALA A 77 -3.87 -15.57 -17.98
#